data_AF-R5PWL5-F1
#
_entry.id   AF-R5PWL5-F1
#
_cell.length_a   1.000
_cell.length_b   1.000
_cell.length_c   1.000
_cell.angle_alpha   90.00
_cell.angle_beta   90.00
_cell.angle_gamma   90.00
#
_symmetry.space_group_name_H-M   'P 1'
#
loop_
_entity.id
_entity.type
_entity.pdbx_description
1 polymer ?
#
loop_
_entity_poly.entity_id
_entity_poly.type
_entity_poly.pdbx_seq_one_letter_code
_entity_poly.pdbx_strand_id
1 'polypeptide(L)'
;MKKWENRDLAQRFVSDYNLPIPIINEDLFNYHLCLYNKVYGSLDKWKLLLNLINNKFKGDKNLFLDEYYQIRDKIINSVKKTDAFLKFDNSTYASYTIPEDITSKNVYAQDNIGKIFISIDITKANFQILRETDKDIVFGADTYEDFVGKFTDLDYFKESKYTRQVIFGNLNPKKQIAREKSFTLRMYEMLKSYAISHEWKQVSVSNDEIVYAVTKASCNKNEIIKLIKEKLGIEVKVNMYRLDGYKLNFRDSGHEKLTFYTKTDMFNGKVKFVSVPLQYHSIIFKHYYGLPTCNEDYHFNYEGVDCIFNEEFVIKKIEP
;
A
#
# COMPACT_ATOMS: atom_id res chain seq x y z
N MET A 1 -33.97 8.63 8.63
CA MET A 1 -32.99 8.74 7.52
C MET A 1 -32.94 7.41 6.78
N LYS A 2 -33.18 7.38 5.47
CA LYS A 2 -32.93 6.17 4.67
C LYS A 2 -31.44 5.84 4.79
N LYS A 3 -31.12 4.60 5.17
CA LYS A 3 -29.73 4.12 5.14
C LYS A 3 -29.30 4.08 3.68
N TRP A 4 -28.26 4.80 3.31
CA TRP A 4 -27.70 4.75 1.96
C TRP A 4 -27.35 3.30 1.61
N GLU A 5 -28.01 2.74 0.60
CA GLU A 5 -27.96 1.31 0.27
C GLU A 5 -26.55 0.83 -0.12
N ASN A 6 -25.71 1.74 -0.62
CA ASN A 6 -24.35 1.39 -1.07
C ASN A 6 -23.29 1.56 0.02
N ARG A 7 -23.64 1.94 1.25
CA ARG A 7 -22.64 2.30 2.27
C ARG A 7 -21.62 1.19 2.53
N ASP A 8 -22.10 -0.04 2.73
CA ASP A 8 -21.24 -1.17 3.10
C ASP A 8 -20.35 -1.59 1.90
N LEU A 9 -20.89 -1.52 0.68
CA LEU A 9 -20.14 -1.73 -0.56
C LEU A 9 -19.08 -0.63 -0.79
N ALA A 10 -19.42 0.63 -0.54
CA ALA A 10 -18.50 1.76 -0.68
C ALA A 10 -17.36 1.68 0.35
N GLN A 11 -17.65 1.32 1.61
CA GLN A 11 -16.64 1.08 2.64
C GLN A 11 -15.67 -0.04 2.23
N ARG A 12 -16.20 -1.17 1.73
CA ARG A 12 -15.40 -2.28 1.19
C ARG A 12 -14.52 -1.80 0.03
N PHE A 13 -15.10 -1.13 -0.95
CA PHE A 13 -14.39 -0.61 -2.12
C PHE A 13 -13.24 0.34 -1.76
N VAL A 14 -13.49 1.30 -0.87
CA VAL A 14 -12.46 2.24 -0.38
C VAL A 14 -11.31 1.48 0.28
N SER A 15 -11.62 0.47 1.09
CA SER A 15 -10.62 -0.36 1.77
C SER A 15 -9.79 -1.16 0.76
N ASP A 16 -10.46 -1.85 -0.17
CA ASP A 16 -9.85 -2.77 -1.13
C ASP A 16 -8.85 -2.10 -2.07
N TYR A 17 -9.17 -0.89 -2.51
CA TYR A 17 -8.30 -0.06 -3.34
C TYR A 17 -7.43 0.92 -2.54
N ASN A 18 -7.54 0.93 -1.21
CA ASN A 18 -6.82 1.84 -0.31
C ASN A 18 -6.95 3.31 -0.77
N LEU A 19 -8.17 3.74 -1.04
CA LEU A 19 -8.47 5.09 -1.51
C LEU A 19 -8.47 6.09 -0.35
N PRO A 20 -7.95 7.31 -0.54
CA PRO A 20 -7.88 8.31 0.52
C PRO A 20 -9.19 9.11 0.62
N ILE A 21 -10.32 8.41 0.76
CA ILE A 21 -11.65 9.01 0.89
C ILE A 21 -11.94 9.25 2.38
N PRO A 22 -12.05 10.51 2.85
CA PRO A 22 -12.17 10.82 4.27
C PRO A 22 -13.54 10.53 4.87
N ILE A 23 -14.57 10.45 4.03
CA ILE A 23 -15.94 10.24 4.46
C ILE A 23 -16.77 9.52 3.40
N ILE A 24 -17.66 8.64 3.87
CA ILE A 24 -18.49 7.77 3.06
C ILE A 24 -19.96 8.04 3.40
N ASN A 25 -20.54 9.01 2.69
CA ASN A 25 -21.98 9.26 2.59
C ASN A 25 -22.36 9.38 1.10
N GLU A 26 -23.65 9.40 0.78
CA GLU A 26 -24.14 9.29 -0.60
C GLU A 26 -23.55 10.36 -1.55
N ASP A 27 -23.64 11.63 -1.16
CA ASP A 27 -23.21 12.75 -2.00
C ASP A 27 -21.67 12.90 -2.03
N LEU A 28 -21.03 12.85 -0.86
CA LEU A 28 -19.59 13.07 -0.74
C LEU A 28 -18.78 11.92 -1.31
N PHE A 29 -19.29 10.69 -1.29
CA PHE A 29 -18.56 9.56 -1.86
C PHE A 29 -18.36 9.75 -3.37
N ASN A 30 -19.42 10.08 -4.11
CA ASN A 30 -19.32 10.32 -5.55
C ASN A 30 -18.43 11.52 -5.87
N TYR A 31 -18.53 12.60 -5.08
CA TYR A 31 -17.62 13.74 -5.18
C TYR A 31 -16.14 13.31 -5.09
N HIS A 32 -15.77 12.53 -4.07
CA HIS A 32 -14.39 12.06 -3.88
C HIS A 32 -13.95 11.08 -4.96
N LEU A 33 -14.86 10.22 -5.47
CA LEU A 33 -14.55 9.36 -6.61
C LEU A 33 -14.12 10.18 -7.83
N CYS A 34 -14.83 11.26 -8.13
CA CYS A 34 -14.49 12.19 -9.21
C CYS A 34 -13.17 12.91 -8.95
N LEU A 35 -13.00 13.50 -7.75
CA LEU A 35 -11.79 14.24 -7.37
C LEU A 35 -10.51 13.41 -7.56
N TYR A 36 -10.55 12.14 -7.14
CA TYR A 36 -9.38 11.26 -7.13
C TYR A 36 -9.18 10.47 -8.43
N ASN A 37 -10.10 10.55 -9.41
CA ASN A 37 -10.07 9.63 -10.54
C ASN A 37 -8.79 9.73 -11.38
N LYS A 38 -8.30 10.95 -11.61
CA LYS A 38 -7.09 11.17 -12.43
C LYS A 38 -5.84 10.48 -11.86
N VAL A 39 -5.73 10.39 -10.54
CA VAL A 39 -4.54 9.84 -9.85
C VAL A 39 -4.74 8.39 -9.44
N TYR A 40 -5.93 8.04 -8.95
CA TYR A 40 -6.21 6.73 -8.35
C TYR A 40 -7.12 5.84 -9.21
N GLY A 41 -7.74 6.36 -10.26
CA GLY A 41 -8.75 5.67 -11.07
C GLY A 41 -10.01 5.32 -10.27
N SER A 42 -10.30 6.09 -9.22
CA SER A 42 -11.36 5.80 -8.23
C SER A 42 -12.75 5.64 -8.85
N LEU A 43 -13.18 6.57 -9.70
CA LEU A 43 -14.48 6.50 -10.35
C LEU A 43 -14.55 5.35 -11.36
N ASP A 44 -13.49 5.14 -12.13
CA ASP A 44 -13.46 4.08 -13.15
C ASP A 44 -13.47 2.68 -12.50
N LYS A 45 -12.71 2.48 -11.43
CA LYS A 45 -12.75 1.25 -10.63
C LYS A 45 -14.11 1.02 -9.99
N TRP A 46 -14.78 2.07 -9.50
CA TRP A 46 -16.11 1.96 -8.93
C TRP A 46 -17.12 1.48 -9.99
N LYS A 47 -17.06 2.05 -11.20
CA LYS A 47 -17.88 1.60 -12.34
C LYS A 47 -17.61 0.14 -12.72
N LEU A 48 -16.35 -0.28 -12.72
CA LEU A 48 -15.98 -1.68 -12.99
C LEU A 48 -16.60 -2.64 -11.95
N LEU A 49 -16.56 -2.27 -10.66
CA LEU A 49 -17.22 -3.05 -9.60
C LEU A 49 -18.73 -3.11 -9.79
N LEU A 50 -19.39 -1.98 -10.08
CA LEU A 50 -20.84 -1.99 -10.33
C LEU A 50 -21.20 -2.85 -11.55
N ASN A 51 -20.41 -2.80 -12.62
CA ASN A 51 -20.60 -3.64 -13.79
C ASN A 51 -20.42 -5.14 -13.47
N LEU A 52 -19.42 -5.49 -12.65
CA LEU A 52 -19.24 -6.85 -12.15
C LEU A 52 -20.47 -7.33 -11.39
N ILE A 53 -21.00 -6.52 -10.47
CA ILE A 53 -22.19 -6.84 -9.67
C ILE A 53 -23.43 -7.00 -10.57
N ASN A 54 -23.62 -6.08 -11.52
CA ASN A 54 -24.75 -6.17 -12.46
C ASN A 54 -24.68 -7.44 -13.31
N ASN A 55 -23.50 -7.80 -13.81
CA ASN A 55 -23.33 -8.91 -14.74
C ASN A 55 -23.30 -10.29 -14.06
N LYS A 56 -22.55 -10.44 -12.96
CA LYS A 56 -22.39 -11.74 -12.27
C LYS A 56 -23.40 -11.96 -11.15
N PHE A 57 -23.92 -10.88 -10.54
CA PHE A 57 -24.78 -10.94 -9.36
C PHE A 57 -26.17 -10.35 -9.62
N LYS A 58 -26.53 -10.09 -10.89
CA LYS A 58 -27.84 -9.52 -11.29
C LYS A 58 -28.18 -8.21 -10.57
N GLY A 59 -27.16 -7.43 -10.21
CA GLY A 59 -27.31 -6.18 -9.47
C GLY A 59 -27.42 -6.34 -7.95
N ASP A 60 -27.41 -7.57 -7.43
CA ASP A 60 -27.49 -7.84 -5.99
C ASP A 60 -26.13 -7.65 -5.31
N LYS A 61 -26.01 -6.52 -4.61
CA LYS A 61 -24.80 -6.13 -3.89
C LYS A 61 -24.58 -6.96 -2.62
N ASN A 62 -25.65 -7.41 -1.98
CA ASN A 62 -25.55 -8.23 -0.77
C ASN A 62 -25.05 -9.62 -1.14
N LEU A 63 -25.58 -10.19 -2.23
CA LEU A 63 -25.08 -11.45 -2.76
C LEU A 63 -23.58 -11.38 -3.11
N PHE A 64 -23.15 -10.30 -3.74
CA PHE A 64 -21.71 -10.06 -3.99
C PHE A 64 -20.90 -10.01 -2.70
N LEU A 65 -21.35 -9.25 -1.69
CA LEU A 65 -20.65 -9.13 -0.41
C LEU A 65 -20.58 -10.46 0.35
N ASP A 66 -21.67 -11.22 0.36
CA ASP A 66 -21.75 -12.53 1.00
C ASP A 66 -20.80 -13.53 0.33
N GLU A 67 -20.84 -13.62 -1.01
CA GLU A 67 -19.91 -14.47 -1.76
C GLU A 67 -18.46 -14.03 -1.55
N TYR A 68 -18.22 -12.70 -1.50
CA TYR A 68 -16.91 -12.16 -1.22
C TYR A 68 -16.38 -12.65 0.15
N TYR A 69 -17.18 -12.56 1.21
CA TYR A 69 -16.75 -13.01 2.54
C TYR A 69 -16.55 -14.53 2.58
N GLN A 70 -17.43 -15.30 1.93
CA GLN A 70 -17.31 -16.75 1.85
C GLN A 70 -16.03 -17.19 1.15
N ILE A 71 -15.67 -16.58 0.01
CA ILE A 71 -14.44 -16.89 -0.72
C ILE A 71 -13.21 -16.57 0.14
N ARG A 72 -13.18 -15.38 0.76
CA ARG A 72 -12.09 -14.98 1.65
C ARG A 72 -11.88 -15.98 2.78
N ASP A 73 -12.95 -16.37 3.46
CA ASP A 73 -12.89 -17.28 4.60
C ASP A 73 -12.54 -18.70 4.15
N LYS A 74 -13.02 -19.12 2.97
CA LYS A 74 -12.61 -20.38 2.33
C LYS A 74 -11.10 -20.41 2.09
N ILE A 75 -10.50 -19.36 1.53
CA ILE A 75 -9.05 -19.27 1.31
C ILE A 75 -8.30 -19.47 2.64
N ILE A 76 -8.65 -18.68 3.66
CA ILE A 76 -8.00 -18.72 4.98
C ILE A 76 -8.10 -20.12 5.59
N ASN A 77 -9.32 -20.69 5.60
CA ASN A 77 -9.57 -21.98 6.22
C ASN A 77 -8.92 -23.14 5.46
N SER A 78 -8.85 -23.06 4.13
CA SER A 78 -8.16 -24.05 3.32
C SER A 78 -6.66 -24.04 3.59
N VAL A 79 -6.00 -22.88 3.63
CA VAL A 79 -4.56 -22.81 3.94
C VAL A 79 -4.26 -23.33 5.34
N LYS A 80 -5.05 -22.91 6.35
CA LYS A 80 -4.87 -23.34 7.74
C LYS A 80 -4.94 -24.86 7.96
N LYS A 81 -5.60 -25.58 7.06
CA LYS A 81 -5.77 -27.04 7.12
C LYS A 81 -4.66 -27.80 6.39
N THR A 82 -3.78 -27.12 5.65
CA THR A 82 -2.67 -27.81 4.96
C THR A 82 -1.61 -28.28 5.95
N ASP A 83 -1.07 -29.48 5.74
CA ASP A 83 0.04 -30.00 6.55
C ASP A 83 1.27 -29.09 6.46
N ALA A 84 1.51 -28.49 5.30
CA ALA A 84 2.58 -27.52 5.07
C ALA A 84 2.42 -26.29 5.97
N PHE A 85 1.22 -25.71 6.05
CA PHE A 85 0.97 -24.58 6.94
C PHE A 85 1.06 -24.98 8.41
N LEU A 86 0.54 -26.15 8.80
CA LEU A 86 0.65 -26.64 10.18
C LEU A 86 2.13 -26.85 10.59
N LYS A 87 2.98 -27.33 9.68
CA LYS A 87 4.43 -27.41 9.92
C LYS A 87 5.05 -26.02 10.11
N PHE A 88 4.73 -25.08 9.22
CA PHE A 88 5.16 -23.67 9.35
C PHE A 88 4.68 -23.04 10.67
N ASP A 89 3.43 -23.31 11.06
CA ASP A 89 2.80 -22.73 12.24
C ASP A 89 3.33 -23.34 13.55
N ASN A 90 3.88 -24.56 13.49
CA ASN A 90 4.51 -25.22 14.64
C ASN A 90 6.05 -25.09 14.67
N SER A 91 6.71 -24.69 13.58
CA SER A 91 8.18 -24.61 13.55
C SER A 91 8.75 -23.47 14.39
N THR A 92 9.86 -23.72 15.06
CA THR A 92 10.65 -22.66 15.72
C THR A 92 11.60 -22.04 14.71
N TYR A 93 11.41 -20.76 14.40
CA TYR A 93 12.36 -20.02 13.59
C TYR A 93 13.30 -19.24 14.51
N ALA A 94 14.61 -19.28 14.22
CA ALA A 94 15.56 -18.39 14.86
C ALA A 94 15.12 -16.94 14.61
N SER A 95 15.17 -16.11 15.65
CA SER A 95 14.94 -14.68 15.49
C SER A 95 16.07 -14.10 14.65
N TYR A 96 15.76 -13.71 13.43
CA TYR A 96 16.69 -12.91 12.62
C TYR A 96 16.58 -11.46 13.08
N THR A 97 17.59 -11.03 13.82
CA THR A 97 17.73 -9.63 14.23
C THR A 97 18.48 -8.90 13.12
N ILE A 98 17.94 -7.76 12.69
CA ILE A 98 18.67 -6.84 11.82
C ILE A 98 19.89 -6.36 12.64
N PRO A 99 21.12 -6.48 12.11
CA PRO A 99 22.32 -5.95 12.76
C PRO A 99 22.13 -4.53 13.29
N GLU A 100 22.68 -4.21 14.46
CA GLU A 100 22.47 -2.92 15.13
C GLU A 100 22.97 -1.71 14.32
N ASP A 101 23.92 -1.94 13.40
CA ASP A 101 24.47 -0.94 12.48
C ASP A 101 23.51 -0.58 11.33
N ILE A 102 22.44 -1.35 11.14
CA ILE A 102 21.45 -1.14 10.08
C ILE A 102 20.21 -0.46 10.64
N THR A 103 20.02 0.81 10.24
CA THR A 103 18.83 1.58 10.61
C THR A 103 17.57 0.99 9.96
N SER A 104 16.49 0.91 10.75
CA SER A 104 15.12 0.65 10.30
C SER A 104 14.23 1.90 10.40
N LYS A 105 14.84 3.09 10.56
CA LYS A 105 14.12 4.35 10.71
C LYS A 105 13.34 4.70 9.45
N ASN A 106 12.26 5.45 9.65
CA ASN A 106 11.45 5.99 8.57
C ASN A 106 12.25 7.03 7.78
N VAL A 107 12.13 6.96 6.45
CA VAL A 107 12.79 7.90 5.53
C VAL A 107 12.07 9.24 5.42
N TYR A 108 10.83 9.35 5.90
CA TYR A 108 10.04 10.58 5.90
C TYR A 108 10.43 11.50 7.06
N ALA A 109 11.52 12.24 6.87
CA ALA A 109 12.05 13.20 7.83
C ALA A 109 12.51 14.47 7.11
N GLN A 110 12.57 15.58 7.84
CA GLN A 110 12.97 16.87 7.30
C GLN A 110 14.37 16.82 6.67
N ASP A 111 15.32 16.16 7.33
CA ASP A 111 16.70 16.00 6.82
C ASP A 111 16.80 15.24 5.49
N ASN A 112 15.71 14.59 5.05
CA ASN A 112 15.65 13.81 3.83
C ASN A 112 14.95 14.52 2.67
N ILE A 113 14.45 15.74 2.89
CA ILE A 113 13.82 16.55 1.84
C ILE A 113 14.85 16.85 0.74
N GLY A 114 14.40 16.80 -0.52
CA GLY A 114 15.22 17.00 -1.71
C GLY A 114 16.08 15.80 -2.11
N LYS A 115 16.27 14.80 -1.23
CA LYS A 115 17.08 13.61 -1.54
C LYS A 115 16.37 12.66 -2.49
N ILE A 116 17.19 11.91 -3.22
CA ILE A 116 16.75 10.83 -4.11
C ILE A 116 17.02 9.49 -3.42
N PHE A 117 16.02 8.61 -3.49
CA PHE A 117 16.08 7.29 -2.90
C PHE A 117 15.82 6.20 -3.93
N ILE A 118 16.46 5.06 -3.73
CA ILE A 118 16.12 3.80 -4.39
C ILE A 118 15.53 2.90 -3.32
N SER A 119 14.33 2.39 -3.59
CA SER A 119 13.61 1.44 -2.73
C SER A 119 13.45 0.13 -3.48
N ILE A 120 13.73 -0.98 -2.79
CA ILE A 120 13.64 -2.34 -3.29
C ILE A 120 12.69 -3.10 -2.36
N ASP A 121 11.45 -3.27 -2.79
CA ASP A 121 10.38 -3.93 -2.04
C ASP A 121 10.15 -5.36 -2.53
N ILE A 122 9.95 -6.32 -1.63
CA ILE A 122 9.49 -7.66 -2.02
C ILE A 122 8.03 -7.58 -2.50
N THR A 123 7.79 -7.98 -3.74
CA THR A 123 6.46 -7.90 -4.34
C THR A 123 5.51 -8.88 -3.65
N LYS A 124 4.44 -8.38 -3.01
CA LYS A 124 3.47 -9.22 -2.27
C LYS A 124 4.15 -10.14 -1.25
N ALA A 125 5.03 -9.57 -0.43
CA ALA A 125 5.89 -10.29 0.52
C ALA A 125 5.19 -11.45 1.26
N ASN A 126 4.04 -11.20 1.90
CA ASN A 126 3.24 -12.23 2.57
C ASN A 126 2.99 -13.52 1.76
N PHE A 127 2.64 -13.40 0.47
CA PHE A 127 2.45 -14.55 -0.41
C PHE A 127 3.79 -15.22 -0.75
N GLN A 128 4.75 -14.43 -1.24
CA GLN A 128 6.03 -14.99 -1.71
C GLN A 128 6.78 -15.70 -0.59
N ILE A 129 6.78 -15.16 0.62
CA ILE A 129 7.50 -15.75 1.75
C ILE A 129 6.90 -17.08 2.21
N LEU A 130 5.57 -17.23 2.17
CA LEU A 130 4.94 -18.52 2.43
C LEU A 130 5.27 -19.51 1.31
N ARG A 131 5.17 -19.10 0.03
CA ARG A 131 5.54 -19.92 -1.14
C ARG A 131 6.99 -20.41 -1.07
N GLU A 132 7.93 -19.54 -0.74
CA GLU A 132 9.36 -19.88 -0.65
C GLU A 132 9.70 -20.70 0.61
N THR A 133 8.82 -20.70 1.62
CA THR A 133 9.02 -21.54 2.81
C THR A 133 8.53 -22.96 2.54
N ASP A 134 7.35 -23.10 1.94
CA ASP A 134 6.84 -24.36 1.41
C ASP A 134 5.74 -24.04 0.38
N LYS A 135 5.93 -24.44 -0.87
CA LYS A 135 4.99 -24.14 -1.97
C LYS A 135 3.60 -24.72 -1.71
N ASP A 136 3.49 -25.78 -0.93
CA ASP A 136 2.21 -26.44 -0.65
C ASP A 136 1.32 -25.60 0.29
N ILE A 137 1.89 -24.66 1.06
CA ILE A 137 1.10 -23.69 1.85
C ILE A 137 0.16 -22.89 0.94
N VAL A 138 0.62 -22.58 -0.28
CA VAL A 138 -0.13 -21.83 -1.29
C VAL A 138 -0.59 -22.71 -2.45
N PHE A 139 -0.75 -24.01 -2.20
CA PHE A 139 -1.26 -24.99 -3.18
C PHE A 139 -0.45 -25.03 -4.48
N GLY A 140 0.87 -24.86 -4.38
CA GLY A 140 1.79 -24.86 -5.52
C GLY A 140 1.65 -23.67 -6.48
N ALA A 141 0.95 -22.60 -6.08
CA ALA A 141 0.79 -21.42 -6.92
C ALA A 141 2.10 -20.65 -7.10
N ASP A 142 2.39 -20.23 -8.32
CA ASP A 142 3.56 -19.41 -8.63
C ASP A 142 3.31 -17.92 -8.37
N THR A 143 2.09 -17.42 -8.59
CA THR A 143 1.71 -16.03 -8.27
C THR A 143 0.56 -15.96 -7.27
N TYR A 144 0.38 -14.79 -6.65
CA TYR A 144 -0.78 -14.55 -5.77
C TYR A 144 -2.09 -14.65 -6.56
N GLU A 145 -2.08 -14.20 -7.81
CA GLU A 145 -3.20 -14.28 -8.73
C GLU A 145 -3.57 -15.73 -9.02
N ASP A 146 -2.60 -16.61 -9.25
CA ASP A 146 -2.83 -18.05 -9.44
C ASP A 146 -3.37 -18.69 -8.17
N PHE A 147 -2.84 -18.29 -7.01
CA PHE A 147 -3.30 -18.77 -5.71
C PHE A 147 -4.77 -18.41 -5.47
N VAL A 148 -5.14 -17.15 -5.66
CA VAL A 148 -6.54 -16.70 -5.55
C VAL A 148 -7.41 -17.33 -6.63
N GLY A 149 -6.88 -17.52 -7.84
CA GLY A 149 -7.56 -18.14 -8.98
C GLY A 149 -8.04 -19.57 -8.70
N LYS A 150 -7.41 -20.29 -7.76
CA LYS A 150 -7.88 -21.62 -7.30
C LYS A 150 -9.21 -21.56 -6.53
N PHE A 151 -9.62 -20.39 -6.07
CA PHE A 151 -10.82 -20.20 -5.25
C PHE A 151 -11.92 -19.39 -5.94
N THR A 152 -11.56 -18.51 -6.88
CA THR A 152 -12.50 -17.63 -7.56
C THR A 152 -11.97 -17.13 -8.91
N ASP A 153 -12.86 -16.87 -9.84
CA ASP A 153 -12.58 -16.20 -11.12
C ASP A 153 -12.83 -14.68 -11.06
N LEU A 154 -13.17 -14.14 -9.89
CA LEU A 154 -13.41 -12.72 -9.68
C LEU A 154 -12.08 -11.96 -9.62
N ASP A 155 -11.71 -11.28 -10.70
CA ASP A 155 -10.47 -10.47 -10.77
C ASP A 155 -10.40 -9.39 -9.68
N TYR A 156 -11.54 -8.94 -9.18
CA TYR A 156 -11.63 -8.05 -8.03
C TYR A 156 -10.80 -8.52 -6.81
N PHE A 157 -10.77 -9.85 -6.54
CA PHE A 157 -9.98 -10.42 -5.45
C PHE A 157 -8.47 -10.37 -5.69
N LYS A 158 -8.07 -10.52 -6.95
CA LYS A 158 -6.66 -10.57 -7.36
C LYS A 158 -6.00 -9.19 -7.23
N GLU A 159 -6.78 -8.13 -7.46
CA GLU A 159 -6.30 -6.75 -7.39
C GLU A 159 -6.36 -6.15 -5.97
N SER A 160 -7.26 -6.63 -5.12
CA SER A 160 -7.48 -6.04 -3.79
C SER A 160 -6.31 -6.27 -2.83
N LYS A 161 -5.61 -5.18 -2.50
CA LYS A 161 -4.51 -5.20 -1.53
C LYS A 161 -5.03 -5.52 -0.12
N TYR A 162 -6.20 -4.99 0.24
CA TYR A 162 -6.80 -5.23 1.55
C TYR A 162 -7.21 -6.68 1.71
N THR A 163 -7.84 -7.29 0.69
CA THR A 163 -8.22 -8.72 0.74
C THR A 163 -6.99 -9.59 0.99
N ARG A 164 -5.89 -9.32 0.28
CA ARG A 164 -4.61 -9.98 0.53
C ARG A 164 -4.16 -9.81 1.98
N GLN A 165 -4.17 -8.58 2.50
CA GLN A 165 -3.79 -8.31 3.90
C GLN A 165 -4.66 -9.06 4.91
N VAL A 166 -5.97 -9.17 4.68
CA VAL A 166 -6.86 -9.92 5.59
C VAL A 166 -6.58 -11.41 5.52
N ILE A 167 -6.40 -11.98 4.31
CA ILE A 167 -6.09 -13.40 4.14
C ILE A 167 -4.81 -13.74 4.90
N PHE A 168 -3.69 -13.09 4.56
CA PHE A 168 -2.40 -13.41 5.17
C PHE A 168 -2.28 -12.92 6.62
N GLY A 169 -3.03 -11.89 7.01
CA GLY A 169 -3.19 -11.45 8.39
C GLY A 169 -3.76 -12.53 9.32
N ASN A 170 -4.45 -13.52 8.76
CA ASN A 170 -4.99 -14.67 9.49
C ASN A 170 -4.06 -15.91 9.48
N LEU A 171 -2.87 -15.84 8.86
CA LEU A 171 -1.97 -16.98 8.64
C LEU A 171 -0.65 -16.86 9.43
N ASN A 172 -0.75 -16.57 10.73
CA ASN A 172 0.38 -16.28 11.62
C ASN A 172 1.32 -15.15 11.14
N PRO A 173 0.87 -13.88 11.24
CA PRO A 173 1.65 -12.72 10.80
C PRO A 173 3.03 -12.59 11.44
N LYS A 174 3.17 -13.00 12.71
CA LYS A 174 4.45 -12.89 13.44
C LYS A 174 5.55 -13.71 12.76
N LYS A 175 5.22 -14.94 12.34
CA LYS A 175 6.16 -15.81 11.63
C LYS A 175 6.43 -15.34 10.21
N GLN A 176 5.41 -14.85 9.50
CA GLN A 176 5.60 -14.24 8.19
C GLN A 176 6.60 -13.09 8.27
N ILE A 177 6.42 -12.15 9.21
CA ILE A 177 7.33 -11.02 9.42
C ILE A 177 8.76 -11.48 9.73
N ALA A 178 8.93 -12.52 10.56
CA ALA A 178 10.25 -13.06 10.88
C ALA A 178 10.96 -13.61 9.63
N ARG A 179 10.21 -14.26 8.74
CA ARG A 179 10.73 -14.79 7.48
C ARG A 179 10.97 -13.68 6.45
N GLU A 180 10.08 -12.70 6.33
CA GLU A 180 10.26 -11.48 5.53
C GLU A 180 11.60 -10.82 5.87
N LYS A 181 11.85 -10.54 7.17
CA LYS A 181 13.12 -9.98 7.63
C LYS A 181 14.34 -10.80 7.22
N SER A 182 14.24 -12.14 7.30
CA SER A 182 15.34 -13.03 6.89
C SER A 182 15.65 -12.90 5.39
N PHE A 183 14.63 -12.86 4.55
CA PHE A 183 14.80 -12.68 3.10
C PHE A 183 15.33 -11.29 2.76
N THR A 184 14.80 -10.25 3.41
CA THR A 184 15.26 -8.87 3.20
C THR A 184 16.71 -8.69 3.63
N LEU A 185 17.16 -9.33 4.71
CA LEU A 185 18.56 -9.31 5.12
C LEU A 185 19.46 -10.03 4.10
N ARG A 186 19.04 -11.19 3.58
CA ARG A 186 19.78 -11.88 2.50
C ARG A 186 19.88 -11.02 1.24
N MET A 187 18.79 -10.35 0.88
CA MET A 187 18.75 -9.39 -0.23
C MET A 187 19.71 -8.23 0.01
N TYR A 188 19.74 -7.68 1.24
CA TYR A 188 20.65 -6.61 1.62
C TYR A 188 22.12 -7.03 1.52
N GLU A 189 22.50 -8.17 2.11
CA GLU A 189 23.88 -8.66 2.06
C GLU A 189 24.35 -8.91 0.63
N MET A 190 23.48 -9.48 -0.21
CA MET A 190 23.78 -9.69 -1.63
C MET A 190 23.98 -8.38 -2.40
N LEU A 191 23.19 -7.35 -2.10
CA LEU A 191 23.27 -6.06 -2.79
C LEU A 191 24.37 -5.14 -2.24
N LYS A 192 25.01 -5.49 -1.12
CA LYS A 192 25.97 -4.63 -0.42
C LYS A 192 27.12 -4.17 -1.33
N SER A 193 27.78 -5.09 -2.04
CA SER A 193 28.87 -4.74 -2.96
C SER A 193 28.40 -3.91 -4.14
N TYR A 194 27.20 -4.19 -4.66
CA TYR A 194 26.59 -3.40 -5.74
C TYR A 194 26.28 -1.96 -5.27
N ALA A 195 25.70 -1.81 -4.08
CA ALA A 195 25.42 -0.51 -3.50
C ALA A 195 26.71 0.31 -3.29
N ILE A 196 27.78 -0.32 -2.78
CA ILE A 196 29.08 0.33 -2.58
C ILE A 196 29.68 0.79 -3.92
N SER A 197 29.68 -0.05 -4.95
CA SER A 197 30.25 0.32 -6.26
C SER A 197 29.49 1.43 -6.97
N HIS A 198 28.24 1.69 -6.58
CA HIS A 198 27.41 2.76 -7.12
C HIS A 198 27.28 3.97 -6.17
N GLU A 199 28.05 4.01 -5.07
CA GLU A 199 28.02 5.09 -4.06
C GLU A 199 26.63 5.25 -3.39
N TRP A 200 25.88 4.16 -3.25
CA TRP A 200 24.58 4.16 -2.59
C TRP A 200 24.75 4.07 -1.08
N LYS A 201 24.13 5.00 -0.35
CA LYS A 201 24.16 4.99 1.11
C LYS A 201 22.94 4.25 1.65
N GLN A 202 23.13 3.22 2.47
CA GLN A 202 22.02 2.55 3.15
C GLN A 202 21.31 3.53 4.09
N VAL A 203 19.98 3.57 4.04
CA VAL A 203 19.12 4.49 4.84
C VAL A 203 18.12 3.73 5.69
N SER A 204 17.49 2.69 5.14
CA SER A 204 16.55 1.87 5.89
C SER A 204 16.57 0.42 5.41
N VAL A 205 16.44 -0.53 6.33
CA VAL A 205 16.06 -1.92 6.05
C VAL A 205 14.86 -2.24 6.94
N SER A 206 13.73 -2.53 6.32
CA SER A 206 12.49 -2.90 7.00
C SER A 206 12.23 -4.41 6.89
N ASN A 207 10.99 -4.86 7.11
CA ASN A 207 10.65 -6.28 6.98
C ASN A 207 10.79 -6.77 5.54
N ASP A 208 10.35 -5.98 4.56
CA ASP A 208 10.21 -6.35 3.15
C ASP A 208 10.77 -5.29 2.18
N GLU A 209 11.41 -4.22 2.69
CA GLU A 209 11.95 -3.11 1.89
C GLU A 209 13.39 -2.77 2.30
N ILE A 210 14.24 -2.51 1.30
CA ILE A 210 15.55 -1.86 1.48
C ILE A 210 15.51 -0.49 0.81
N VAL A 211 15.99 0.53 1.51
CA VAL A 211 16.08 1.89 0.99
C VAL A 211 17.52 2.41 1.04
N TYR A 212 17.99 2.88 -0.11
CA TYR A 212 19.26 3.57 -0.28
C TYR A 212 19.02 5.04 -0.65
N ALA A 213 19.83 5.95 -0.13
CA ALA A 213 19.98 7.31 -0.65
C ALA A 213 21.04 7.32 -1.76
N VAL A 214 20.78 8.07 -2.82
CA VAL A 214 21.69 8.19 -3.97
C VAL A 214 21.91 9.65 -4.34
N THR A 215 23.12 9.94 -4.81
CA THR A 215 23.53 11.26 -5.30
C THR A 215 23.18 11.46 -6.78
N LYS A 216 23.24 10.37 -7.56
CA LYS A 216 22.92 10.36 -9.00
C LYS A 216 21.60 9.64 -9.24
N ALA A 217 20.75 10.22 -10.08
CA ALA A 217 19.48 9.64 -10.51
C ALA A 217 19.68 8.54 -11.56
N SER A 218 20.50 7.52 -11.25
CA SER A 218 20.81 6.41 -12.14
C SER A 218 20.63 5.08 -11.41
N CYS A 219 19.77 4.22 -11.95
CA CYS A 219 19.51 2.88 -11.42
C CYS A 219 19.10 1.94 -12.55
N ASN A 220 19.84 0.84 -12.75
CA ASN A 220 19.43 -0.21 -13.66
C ASN A 220 18.46 -1.17 -12.97
N LYS A 221 17.19 -0.76 -12.88
CA LYS A 221 16.15 -1.54 -12.18
C LYS A 221 16.04 -2.99 -12.66
N ASN A 222 16.20 -3.23 -13.97
CA ASN A 222 16.00 -4.55 -14.56
C ASN A 222 17.12 -5.51 -14.16
N GLU A 223 18.36 -5.01 -14.09
CA GLU A 223 19.51 -5.78 -13.61
C GLU A 223 19.33 -6.22 -12.16
N ILE A 224 18.89 -5.30 -11.28
CA ILE A 224 18.64 -5.59 -9.86
C ILE A 224 17.53 -6.62 -9.71
N ILE A 225 16.40 -6.44 -10.41
CA ILE A 225 15.28 -7.39 -10.40
C ILE A 225 15.76 -8.78 -10.84
N LYS A 226 16.51 -8.86 -11.95
CA LYS A 226 17.04 -10.11 -12.50
C LYS A 226 17.98 -10.79 -11.51
N LEU A 227 18.94 -10.05 -10.95
CA LEU A 227 19.89 -10.56 -9.97
C LEU A 227 19.19 -11.15 -8.74
N ILE A 228 18.21 -10.43 -8.19
CA ILE A 228 17.46 -10.89 -7.01
C ILE A 228 16.65 -12.15 -7.35
N LYS A 229 15.97 -12.18 -8.50
CA LYS A 229 15.19 -13.36 -8.92
C LYS A 229 16.07 -14.59 -9.10
N GLU A 230 17.23 -14.45 -9.75
CA GLU A 230 18.16 -15.56 -10.01
C GLU A 230 18.81 -16.11 -8.73
N LYS A 231 19.12 -15.23 -7.76
CA LYS A 231 19.83 -15.63 -6.54
C LYS A 231 18.92 -16.04 -5.39
N LEU A 232 17.74 -15.44 -5.28
CA LEU A 232 16.85 -15.61 -4.13
C LEU A 232 15.48 -16.19 -4.50
N GLY A 233 15.14 -16.34 -5.78
CA GLY A 233 13.84 -16.86 -6.24
C GLY A 233 12.67 -15.89 -6.08
N ILE A 234 12.87 -14.78 -5.37
CA ILE A 234 11.83 -13.79 -5.05
C ILE A 234 11.72 -12.69 -6.12
N GLU A 235 10.51 -12.18 -6.29
CA GLU A 235 10.23 -11.01 -7.11
C GLU A 235 10.24 -9.75 -6.27
N VAL A 236 10.84 -8.70 -6.82
CA VAL A 236 10.91 -7.39 -6.17
C VAL A 236 10.42 -6.29 -7.08
N LYS A 237 10.05 -5.17 -6.48
CA LYS A 237 9.79 -3.92 -7.16
C LYS A 237 10.91 -2.94 -6.80
N VAL A 238 11.57 -2.41 -7.82
CA VAL A 238 12.58 -1.36 -7.67
C VAL A 238 11.98 -0.03 -8.07
N ASN A 239 11.94 0.91 -7.12
CA ASN A 239 11.47 2.28 -7.32
C ASN A 239 12.62 3.25 -7.10
N MET A 240 12.66 4.33 -7.87
CA MET A 240 13.56 5.47 -7.63
C MET A 240 12.69 6.70 -7.48
N TYR A 241 12.82 7.44 -6.38
CA TYR A 241 11.95 8.58 -6.10
C TYR A 241 12.70 9.74 -5.42
N ARG A 242 12.28 10.97 -5.73
CA ARG A 242 12.64 12.15 -4.94
C ARG A 242 11.63 12.35 -3.82
N LEU A 243 12.11 12.70 -2.62
CA LEU A 243 11.26 13.08 -1.51
C LEU A 243 11.16 14.60 -1.43
N ASP A 244 9.96 15.15 -1.53
CA ASP A 244 9.68 16.58 -1.31
C ASP A 244 8.85 16.74 -0.03
N GLY A 245 9.06 17.82 0.74
CA GLY A 245 8.36 18.09 1.99
C GLY A 245 7.45 19.32 1.91
N TYR A 246 6.34 19.28 2.65
CA TYR A 246 5.33 20.34 2.69
C TYR A 246 4.76 20.51 4.09
N LYS A 247 4.34 21.73 4.40
CA LYS A 247 3.60 22.09 5.61
C LYS A 247 2.18 22.45 5.23
N LEU A 248 1.21 21.89 5.95
CA LEU A 248 -0.16 22.38 5.96
C LEU A 248 -0.28 23.39 7.11
N ASN A 249 -0.69 24.61 6.80
CA ASN A 249 -0.85 25.68 7.77
C ASN A 249 -2.29 26.18 7.78
N PHE A 250 -2.75 26.68 8.93
CA PHE A 250 -3.95 27.49 8.99
C PHE A 250 -3.75 28.78 8.21
N ARG A 251 -4.71 29.18 7.37
CA ARG A 251 -4.61 30.37 6.53
C ARG A 251 -4.50 31.64 7.38
N ASP A 252 -5.36 31.78 8.38
CA ASP A 252 -5.50 33.03 9.13
C ASP A 252 -4.32 33.29 10.06
N SER A 253 -3.89 32.27 10.81
CA SER A 253 -2.80 32.40 11.79
C SER A 253 -1.43 32.09 11.20
N GLY A 254 -1.37 31.39 10.06
CA GLY A 254 -0.13 30.88 9.50
C GLY A 254 0.52 29.74 10.29
N HIS A 255 -0.05 29.33 11.43
CA HIS A 255 0.49 28.26 12.27
C HIS A 255 0.51 26.92 11.54
N GLU A 256 1.59 26.18 11.71
CA GLU A 256 1.74 24.83 11.15
C GLU A 256 0.77 23.87 11.84
N LYS A 257 -0.02 23.16 11.04
CA LYS A 257 -0.91 22.10 11.50
C LYS A 257 -0.23 20.73 11.43
N LEU A 258 0.43 20.44 10.31
CA LEU A 258 1.18 19.20 10.12
C LEU A 258 2.21 19.37 9.00
N THR A 259 3.20 18.48 9.01
CA THR A 259 4.14 18.26 7.90
C THR A 259 3.79 16.96 7.19
N PHE A 260 3.80 16.98 5.86
CA PHE A 260 3.62 15.80 5.00
C PHE A 260 4.67 15.78 3.88
N TYR A 261 4.76 14.67 3.15
CA TYR A 261 5.74 14.53 2.09
C TYR A 261 5.11 13.96 0.82
N THR A 262 5.80 14.14 -0.30
CA THR A 262 5.48 13.48 -1.56
C THR A 262 6.67 12.67 -2.08
N LYS A 263 6.41 11.46 -2.56
CA LYS A 263 7.36 10.70 -3.38
C LYS A 263 7.07 10.98 -4.85
N THR A 264 8.03 11.56 -5.57
CA THR A 264 7.96 11.71 -7.02
C THR A 264 8.76 10.61 -7.67
N ASP A 265 8.10 9.68 -8.36
CA ASP A 265 8.72 8.58 -9.09
C ASP A 265 9.59 9.14 -10.24
N MET A 266 10.88 8.82 -10.23
CA MET A 266 11.86 9.35 -11.19
C MET A 266 11.78 8.68 -12.56
N PHE A 267 11.05 7.57 -12.71
CA PHE A 267 10.86 6.88 -13.98
C PHE A 267 9.63 7.36 -14.75
N ASN A 268 8.57 7.76 -14.07
CA ASN A 268 7.29 8.11 -14.71
C ASN A 268 6.67 9.43 -14.22
N GLY A 269 7.31 10.13 -13.27
CA GLY A 269 6.85 11.41 -12.74
C GLY A 269 5.62 11.32 -11.83
N LYS A 270 5.08 10.13 -11.55
CA LYS A 270 3.90 9.98 -10.69
C LYS A 270 4.24 10.39 -9.26
N VAL A 271 3.34 11.17 -8.69
CA VAL A 271 3.45 11.66 -7.31
C VAL A 271 2.59 10.81 -6.40
N LYS A 272 3.14 10.42 -5.24
CA LYS A 272 2.42 9.76 -4.16
C LYS A 272 2.56 10.56 -2.87
N PHE A 273 1.43 10.91 -2.27
CA PHE A 273 1.38 11.50 -0.93
C PHE A 273 1.71 10.47 0.14
N VAL A 274 2.50 10.87 1.14
CA VAL A 274 2.88 10.06 2.30
C VAL A 274 2.80 10.91 3.56
N SER A 275 2.45 10.26 4.67
CA SER A 275 2.22 10.94 5.96
C SER A 275 1.13 12.01 5.93
N VAL A 276 0.12 11.86 5.05
CA VAL A 276 -1.07 12.71 5.02
C VAL A 276 -2.18 12.05 5.84
N PRO A 277 -2.62 12.63 6.97
CA PRO A 277 -3.79 12.13 7.69
C PRO A 277 -5.03 12.23 6.81
N LEU A 278 -5.88 11.20 6.89
CA LEU A 278 -6.99 10.99 5.96
C LEU A 278 -7.93 12.19 5.90
N GLN A 279 -8.23 12.80 7.04
CA GLN A 279 -9.15 13.94 7.17
C GLN A 279 -8.70 15.21 6.41
N TYR A 280 -7.40 15.36 6.13
CA TYR A 280 -6.87 16.52 5.38
C TYR A 280 -6.61 16.20 3.91
N HIS A 281 -6.87 14.96 3.46
CA HIS A 281 -6.34 14.49 2.18
C HIS A 281 -6.94 15.22 0.98
N SER A 282 -8.26 15.47 0.96
CA SER A 282 -8.97 16.23 -0.09
C SER A 282 -8.40 17.65 -0.22
N ILE A 283 -8.26 18.34 0.91
CA ILE A 283 -7.71 19.70 1.03
C ILE A 283 -6.27 19.74 0.50
N ILE A 284 -5.40 18.87 1.01
CA ILE A 284 -3.99 18.77 0.58
C ILE A 284 -3.89 18.45 -0.91
N PHE A 285 -4.68 17.49 -1.39
CA PHE A 285 -4.68 17.08 -2.79
C PHE A 285 -5.00 18.25 -3.71
N LYS A 286 -6.07 19.00 -3.42
CA LYS A 286 -6.44 20.14 -4.24
C LYS A 286 -5.40 21.25 -4.21
N HIS A 287 -4.92 21.63 -3.04
CA HIS A 287 -3.88 22.65 -2.93
C HIS A 287 -2.60 22.26 -3.68
N TYR A 288 -2.18 20.99 -3.58
CA TYR A 288 -0.99 20.50 -4.27
C TYR A 288 -1.11 20.61 -5.79
N TYR A 289 -2.29 20.30 -6.33
CA TYR A 289 -2.56 20.38 -7.77
C TYR A 289 -3.06 21.76 -8.23
N GLY A 290 -3.09 22.77 -7.36
CA GLY A 290 -3.56 24.12 -7.70
C GLY A 290 -5.06 24.19 -8.02
N LEU A 291 -5.85 23.27 -7.46
CA LEU A 291 -7.30 23.24 -7.62
C LEU A 291 -7.98 24.06 -6.51
N PRO A 292 -9.10 24.76 -6.79
CA PRO A 292 -9.85 25.48 -5.77
C PRO A 292 -10.57 24.51 -4.82
N THR A 293 -10.46 24.77 -3.52
CA THR A 293 -11.21 24.05 -2.50
C THR A 293 -12.68 24.44 -2.51
N CYS A 294 -13.56 23.53 -2.08
CA CYS A 294 -14.99 23.74 -1.91
C CYS A 294 -15.48 23.02 -0.64
N ASN A 295 -16.73 23.23 -0.25
CA ASN A 295 -17.27 22.75 1.04
C ASN A 295 -17.06 21.24 1.25
N GLU A 296 -17.26 20.43 0.21
CA GLU A 296 -17.13 18.97 0.25
C GLU A 296 -15.72 18.50 0.66
N ASP A 297 -14.68 19.31 0.43
CA ASP A 297 -13.31 18.97 0.81
C ASP A 297 -13.08 19.03 2.32
N TYR A 298 -13.89 19.80 3.05
CA TYR A 298 -13.75 20.04 4.49
C TYR A 298 -14.47 19.00 5.34
N HIS A 299 -15.24 18.11 4.71
CA HIS A 299 -15.92 17.03 5.40
C HIS A 299 -14.98 15.85 5.70
N PHE A 300 -15.07 15.31 6.90
CA PHE A 300 -14.32 14.13 7.34
C PHE A 300 -15.12 13.31 8.34
N ASN A 301 -14.78 12.02 8.45
CA ASN A 301 -15.37 11.17 9.46
C ASN A 301 -14.62 11.28 10.79
N TYR A 302 -15.35 11.57 11.88
CA TYR A 302 -14.85 11.45 13.25
C TYR A 302 -15.78 10.50 14.02
N GLU A 303 -15.27 9.32 14.39
CA GLU A 303 -16.01 8.30 15.14
C GLU A 303 -17.38 7.94 14.54
N GLY A 304 -17.47 7.90 13.21
CA GLY A 304 -18.73 7.58 12.52
C GLY A 304 -19.64 8.77 12.26
N VAL A 305 -19.28 9.97 12.73
CA VAL A 305 -20.01 11.23 12.50
C VAL A 305 -19.41 12.00 11.34
N ASP A 306 -20.26 12.67 10.58
CA ASP A 306 -19.87 13.63 9.54
C ASP A 306 -19.51 14.97 10.19
N CYS A 307 -18.23 15.35 10.13
CA CYS A 307 -17.70 16.58 10.70
C CYS A 307 -17.14 17.47 9.60
N ILE A 308 -17.15 18.78 9.84
CA ILE A 308 -16.67 19.79 8.90
C ILE A 308 -15.61 20.63 9.61
N PHE A 309 -14.49 20.89 8.95
CA PHE A 309 -13.53 21.89 9.42
C PHE A 309 -14.09 23.30 9.24
N ASN A 310 -13.92 24.14 10.26
CA ASN A 310 -14.34 25.55 10.20
C ASN A 310 -13.18 26.48 9.82
N GLU A 311 -11.97 25.92 9.70
CA GLU A 311 -10.74 26.65 9.40
C GLU A 311 -10.34 26.50 7.93
N GLU A 312 -9.73 27.53 7.38
CA GLU A 312 -9.09 27.45 6.07
C GLU A 312 -7.62 27.06 6.15
N PHE A 313 -7.14 26.37 5.12
CA PHE A 313 -5.77 25.88 5.05
C PHE A 313 -5.03 26.37 3.82
N VAL A 314 -3.70 26.35 3.91
CA VAL A 314 -2.77 26.56 2.80
C VAL A 314 -1.60 25.60 2.93
N ILE A 315 -1.00 25.21 1.80
CA ILE A 315 0.24 24.43 1.80
C ILE A 315 1.44 25.32 1.51
N LYS A 316 2.57 25.04 2.17
CA LYS A 316 3.87 25.65 1.88
C LYS A 316 4.90 24.57 1.62
N LYS A 317 5.65 24.68 0.53
CA LYS A 317 6.76 23.78 0.24
C LYS A 317 7.91 24.06 1.21
N ILE A 318 8.56 23.01 1.69
CA ILE A 318 9.79 23.11 2.48
C ILE A 318 10.95 23.06 1.49
N GLU A 319 11.78 24.09 1.48
CA GLU A 319 12.99 24.11 0.65
C GLU A 319 14.06 23.17 1.26
N PRO A 320 14.85 22.46 0.43
CA PRO A 320 15.86 21.50 0.87
C PRO A 320 17.00 22.08 1.70
#